data_AF-A0A516SG59-F1
#
_entry.id   AF-A0A516SG59-F1
#
_cell.length_a   1.000
_cell.length_b   1.000
_cell.length_c   1.000
_cell.angle_alpha   90.00
_cell.angle_beta   90.00
_cell.angle_gamma   90.00
#
_symmetry.space_group_name_H-M   'P 1'
#
loop_
_entity.id
_entity.type
_entity.pdbx_description
1 polymer ?
#
loop_
_entity_poly.entity_id
_entity_poly.type
_entity_poly.pdbx_seq_one_letter_code
_entity_poly.pdbx_strand_id
1 'polypeptide(L)'
;MYRQEPSVHQQTGIDPDMMAYIGRAASQFRLSIYARYLDETEMARMRQHYGQNAVEWPPLISQVRGLMASGAAADSPSARELADRWNQLSRPFAGDDAATRQKLRLAMQEAPELLHGTGIDQAMLDYVRAGISSPT
;
A
#
# COMPACT_ATOMS: atom_id res chain seq x y z
N MET A 1 8.16 -20.04 -10.53
CA MET A 1 8.89 -21.17 -9.92
C MET A 1 10.28 -20.69 -9.47
N TYR A 2 10.40 -19.97 -8.34
CA TYR A 2 11.71 -19.49 -7.80
C TYR A 2 11.69 -19.29 -6.27
N ARG A 3 10.79 -19.95 -5.54
CA ARG A 3 10.56 -19.66 -4.11
C ARG A 3 11.15 -20.71 -3.15
N GLN A 4 11.86 -21.72 -3.66
CA GLN A 4 12.29 -22.88 -2.85
C GLN A 4 13.63 -23.47 -3.33
N GLU A 5 14.65 -22.66 -3.54
CA GLU A 5 16.02 -23.17 -3.74
C GLU A 5 16.84 -23.02 -2.44
N PRO A 6 17.15 -24.13 -1.73
CA PRO A 6 17.91 -24.10 -0.47
C PRO A 6 19.30 -23.45 -0.59
N SER A 7 19.88 -23.50 -1.79
CA SER A 7 21.16 -22.88 -2.15
C SER A 7 21.15 -21.35 -2.04
N VAL A 8 20.00 -20.69 -2.27
CA VAL A 8 19.87 -19.22 -2.20
C VAL A 8 19.91 -18.74 -0.74
N HIS A 9 19.36 -19.52 0.19
CA HIS A 9 19.38 -19.18 1.62
C HIS A 9 20.79 -19.25 2.23
N GLN A 10 21.59 -20.25 1.82
CA GLN A 10 22.97 -20.40 2.32
C GLN A 10 23.94 -19.36 1.76
N GLN A 11 23.69 -18.79 0.58
CA GLN A 11 24.61 -17.85 -0.07
C GLN A 11 24.31 -16.38 0.24
N THR A 12 23.07 -16.03 0.57
CA THR A 12 22.67 -14.63 0.82
C THR A 12 22.50 -14.30 2.31
N GLY A 13 22.36 -15.32 3.17
CA GLY A 13 21.96 -15.12 4.58
C GLY A 13 20.52 -14.63 4.73
N ILE A 14 19.76 -14.53 3.63
CA ILE A 14 18.36 -14.10 3.61
C ILE A 14 17.45 -15.32 3.71
N ASP A 15 17.14 -15.69 4.95
CA ASP A 15 16.17 -16.72 5.27
C ASP A 15 14.74 -16.14 5.44
N PRO A 16 13.71 -17.00 5.45
CA PRO A 16 12.32 -16.58 5.61
C PRO A 16 12.04 -15.85 6.93
N ASP A 17 12.75 -16.16 8.01
CA ASP A 17 12.55 -15.55 9.32
C ASP A 17 13.06 -14.10 9.34
N MET A 18 14.21 -13.85 8.69
CA MET A 18 14.69 -12.49 8.49
C MET A 18 13.73 -11.67 7.61
N MET A 19 13.18 -12.24 6.54
CA MET A 19 12.20 -11.54 5.71
C MET A 19 10.92 -11.22 6.48
N ALA A 20 10.45 -12.16 7.31
CA ALA A 20 9.31 -11.93 8.19
C ALA A 20 9.62 -10.84 9.24
N TYR A 21 10.83 -10.83 9.79
CA TYR A 21 11.29 -9.80 10.71
C TYR A 21 11.32 -8.41 10.05
N ILE A 22 11.92 -8.29 8.86
CA ILE A 22 11.97 -7.04 8.09
C ILE A 22 10.55 -6.54 7.79
N GLY A 23 9.65 -7.44 7.37
CA GLY A 23 8.24 -7.10 7.11
C GLY A 23 7.50 -6.56 8.34
N ARG A 24 7.74 -7.15 9.52
CA ARG A 24 7.19 -6.65 10.80
C ARG A 24 7.79 -5.30 11.17
N ALA A 25 9.11 -5.15 11.09
CA ALA A 25 9.81 -3.91 11.41
C ALA A 25 9.36 -2.75 10.51
N ALA A 26 9.24 -2.99 9.20
CA ALA A 26 8.75 -2.01 8.25
C ALA A 26 7.30 -1.60 8.53
N SER A 27 6.45 -2.55 8.94
CA SER A 27 5.07 -2.26 9.33
C SER A 27 5.00 -1.43 10.61
N GLN A 28 5.81 -1.75 11.63
CA GLN A 28 5.90 -0.97 12.87
C GLN A 28 6.42 0.44 12.61
N PHE A 29 7.43 0.59 11.76
CA PHE A 29 7.93 1.89 11.34
C PHE A 29 6.82 2.74 10.71
N ARG A 30 6.05 2.20 9.76
CA ARG A 30 4.94 2.92 9.14
C ARG A 30 3.83 3.26 10.13
N LEU A 31 3.46 2.34 11.02
CA LEU A 31 2.49 2.59 12.10
C LEU A 31 2.95 3.72 13.04
N SER A 32 4.26 3.84 13.30
CA SER A 32 4.81 4.93 14.13
C SER A 32 4.67 6.31 13.48
N ILE A 33 4.70 6.36 12.13
CA ILE A 33 4.46 7.60 11.39
C ILE A 33 2.97 7.94 11.41
N TYR A 34 2.10 6.97 11.14
CA TYR A 34 0.64 7.19 11.16
C TYR A 34 0.12 7.65 12.53
N ALA A 35 0.77 7.23 13.62
CA ALA A 35 0.43 7.68 14.97
C ALA A 35 0.58 9.20 15.20
N ARG A 36 1.26 9.92 14.31
CA ARG A 36 1.37 11.39 14.35
C ARG A 36 0.13 12.09 13.76
N TYR A 37 -0.67 11.37 12.98
CA TYR A 37 -1.80 11.92 12.22
C TYR A 37 -3.15 11.40 12.71
N LEU A 38 -3.17 10.21 13.30
CA LEU A 38 -4.38 9.50 13.70
C LEU A 38 -4.61 9.55 15.21
N ASP A 39 -5.88 9.58 15.62
CA ASP A 39 -6.27 9.42 17.02
C ASP A 39 -6.18 7.96 17.49
N GLU A 40 -6.43 7.71 18.77
CA GLU A 40 -6.30 6.38 19.36
C GLU A 40 -7.27 5.34 18.75
N THR A 41 -8.49 5.76 18.39
CA THR A 41 -9.50 4.86 17.81
C THR A 41 -9.13 4.50 16.37
N GLU A 42 -8.70 5.49 15.59
CA GLU A 42 -8.16 5.32 14.25
C GLU A 42 -6.91 4.43 14.27
N MET A 43 -5.98 4.67 15.19
CA MET A 43 -4.76 3.87 15.35
C MET A 43 -5.04 2.44 15.82
N ALA A 44 -6.02 2.21 16.69
CA ALA A 44 -6.40 0.86 17.12
C ALA A 44 -6.86 0.01 15.92
N ARG A 45 -7.75 0.57 15.08
CA ARG A 45 -8.17 -0.06 13.82
C ARG A 45 -6.99 -0.28 12.89
N MET A 46 -6.14 0.73 12.73
CA MET A 46 -4.98 0.62 11.86
C MET A 46 -4.08 -0.52 12.32
N ARG A 47 -3.70 -0.60 13.59
CA ARG A 47 -2.86 -1.70 14.12
C ARG A 47 -3.49 -3.07 13.92
N GLN A 48 -4.81 -3.19 14.06
CA GLN A 48 -5.52 -4.46 13.90
C GLN A 48 -5.51 -4.95 12.45
N HIS A 49 -5.66 -4.03 11.49
CA HIS A 49 -5.90 -4.37 10.08
C HIS A 49 -4.69 -4.15 9.15
N TYR A 50 -3.68 -3.42 9.62
CA TYR A 50 -2.50 -3.12 8.82
C TYR A 50 -1.72 -4.40 8.52
N GLY A 51 -1.57 -4.69 7.23
CA GLY A 51 -0.85 -5.88 6.75
C GLY A 51 -1.69 -7.14 6.58
N GLN A 52 -2.99 -7.15 6.95
CA GLN A 52 -3.86 -8.33 6.77
C GLN A 52 -3.87 -8.86 5.33
N ASN A 53 -3.79 -7.95 4.35
CA ASN A 53 -3.74 -8.29 2.92
C ASN A 53 -2.44 -7.82 2.27
N ALA A 54 -1.31 -7.87 2.99
CA ALA A 54 -0.01 -7.40 2.48
C ALA A 54 0.40 -8.07 1.16
N VAL A 55 0.05 -9.34 0.97
CA VAL A 55 0.39 -10.14 -0.22
C VAL A 55 -0.34 -9.69 -1.49
N GLU A 56 -1.47 -8.99 -1.36
CA GLU A 56 -2.28 -8.51 -2.47
C GLU A 56 -1.79 -7.16 -3.02
N TRP A 57 -0.96 -6.44 -2.27
CA TRP A 57 -0.44 -5.13 -2.67
C TRP A 57 0.55 -5.21 -3.85
N PRO A 58 1.60 -6.07 -3.84
CA PRO A 58 2.55 -6.15 -4.94
C PRO A 58 1.91 -6.38 -6.33
N PRO A 59 0.99 -7.35 -6.54
CA PRO A 59 0.38 -7.54 -7.84
C PRO A 59 -0.50 -6.34 -8.24
N LEU A 60 -1.20 -5.70 -7.31
CA LEU A 60 -2.00 -4.50 -7.61
C LEU A 60 -1.10 -3.34 -8.06
N ILE A 61 -0.03 -3.06 -7.32
CA ILE A 61 0.95 -2.01 -7.63
C ILE A 61 1.56 -2.24 -9.01
N SER A 62 1.91 -3.49 -9.34
CA SER A 62 2.44 -3.84 -10.66
C SER A 62 1.44 -3.56 -11.79
N GLN A 63 0.15 -3.86 -11.60
CA GLN A 63 -0.89 -3.61 -12.60
C GLN A 63 -1.11 -2.12 -12.82
N VAL A 64 -1.19 -1.33 -11.73
CA VAL A 64 -1.35 0.13 -11.81
C VAL A 64 -0.17 0.75 -12.55
N ARG A 65 1.06 0.36 -12.19
CA ARG A 65 2.27 0.81 -12.87
C ARG A 65 2.26 0.45 -14.37
N GLY A 66 1.76 -0.74 -14.71
CA GLY A 66 1.59 -1.16 -16.10
C GLY A 66 0.65 -0.24 -16.90
N LEU A 67 -0.50 0.12 -16.32
CA LEU A 67 -1.44 1.07 -16.96
C LEU A 67 -0.85 2.47 -17.10
N MET A 68 -0.14 2.96 -16.07
CA MET A 68 0.54 4.25 -16.16
C MET A 68 1.60 4.26 -17.27
N ALA A 69 2.38 3.18 -17.39
CA ALA A 69 3.42 3.04 -18.40
C ALA A 69 2.86 2.92 -19.83
N SER A 70 1.65 2.39 -20.01
CA SER A 70 0.98 2.35 -21.31
C SER A 70 0.31 3.68 -21.70
N GLY A 71 0.34 4.69 -20.83
CA GLY A 71 -0.31 5.98 -21.06
C GLY A 71 -1.84 5.91 -20.99
N ALA A 72 -2.40 4.88 -20.34
CA ALA A 72 -3.84 4.79 -20.14
C ALA A 72 -4.33 5.98 -19.30
N ALA A 73 -5.49 6.54 -19.67
CA ALA A 73 -6.09 7.61 -18.89
C ALA A 73 -6.57 7.07 -17.53
N ALA A 74 -6.42 7.87 -16.48
CA ALA A 74 -6.79 7.47 -15.12
C ALA A 74 -8.30 7.19 -14.98
N ASP A 75 -9.13 7.75 -15.85
CA ASP A 75 -10.57 7.53 -15.93
C ASP A 75 -10.97 6.39 -16.88
N SER A 76 -10.02 5.66 -17.46
CA SER A 76 -10.33 4.48 -18.28
C SER A 76 -10.97 3.37 -17.45
N PRO A 77 -11.80 2.48 -18.04
CA PRO A 77 -12.45 1.39 -17.31
C PRO A 77 -11.47 0.53 -16.51
N SER A 78 -10.33 0.14 -17.11
CA SER A 78 -9.30 -0.65 -16.42
C SER A 78 -8.63 0.11 -15.27
N ALA A 79 -8.45 1.42 -15.38
CA ALA A 79 -7.90 2.23 -14.29
C ALA A 79 -8.90 2.34 -13.13
N ARG A 80 -10.20 2.49 -13.41
CA ARG A 80 -11.27 2.49 -12.40
C ARG A 80 -11.35 1.17 -11.65
N GLU A 81 -11.30 0.04 -12.36
CA GLU A 81 -11.30 -1.29 -11.73
C GLU A 81 -10.14 -1.49 -10.74
N LEU A 82 -8.92 -1.07 -11.12
CA LEU A 82 -7.77 -1.13 -10.22
C LEU A 82 -7.90 -0.15 -9.06
N ALA A 83 -8.49 1.01 -9.28
CA ALA A 83 -8.72 2.00 -8.24
C ALA A 83 -9.77 1.53 -7.22
N ASP A 84 -10.81 0.82 -7.66
CA ASP A 84 -11.77 0.16 -6.78
C ASP A 84 -11.12 -0.95 -5.97
N ARG A 85 -10.26 -1.77 -6.59
CA ARG A 85 -9.48 -2.79 -5.86
C ARG A 85 -8.55 -2.15 -4.83
N TRP A 86 -7.93 -1.02 -5.15
CA TRP A 86 -7.11 -0.24 -4.19
C TRP A 86 -7.94 0.26 -3.01
N ASN A 87 -9.14 0.78 -3.26
CA ASN A 87 -10.08 1.18 -2.21
C ASN A 87 -10.48 0.02 -1.31
N GLN A 88 -10.82 -1.13 -1.90
CA GLN A 88 -11.19 -2.34 -1.16
C GLN A 88 -10.04 -2.84 -0.29
N LEU A 89 -8.81 -2.81 -0.81
CA LEU A 89 -7.63 -3.30 -0.11
C LEU A 89 -7.18 -2.38 1.04
N SER A 90 -7.43 -1.07 0.91
CA SER A 90 -7.12 -0.08 1.95
C SER A 90 -8.21 0.06 3.02
N ARG A 91 -9.48 -0.25 2.68
CA ARG A 91 -10.66 -0.12 3.57
C ARG A 91 -10.48 -0.71 4.97
N PRO A 92 -9.91 -1.92 5.16
CA PRO A 92 -9.83 -2.52 6.50
C PRO A 92 -9.05 -1.67 7.51
N PHE A 93 -7.93 -1.06 7.09
CA PHE A 93 -7.11 -0.24 7.99
C PHE A 93 -7.42 1.26 7.89
N ALA A 94 -7.94 1.73 6.75
CA ALA A 94 -8.30 3.13 6.55
C ALA A 94 -9.70 3.49 7.09
N GLY A 95 -10.58 2.49 7.21
CA GLY A 95 -11.99 2.70 7.50
C GLY A 95 -12.73 3.42 6.37
N ASP A 96 -13.97 3.78 6.68
CA ASP A 96 -14.91 4.44 5.77
C ASP A 96 -15.09 5.93 6.06
N ASP A 97 -14.57 6.37 7.20
CA ASP A 97 -14.65 7.77 7.59
C ASP A 97 -13.79 8.64 6.67
N ALA A 98 -14.43 9.65 6.09
CA ALA A 98 -13.78 10.55 5.14
C ALA A 98 -12.67 11.37 5.81
N ALA A 99 -12.82 11.73 7.09
CA ALA A 99 -11.79 12.47 7.82
C ALA A 99 -10.54 11.60 8.07
N THR A 100 -10.72 10.34 8.48
CA THR A 100 -9.63 9.36 8.63
C THR A 100 -8.89 9.16 7.30
N ARG A 101 -9.62 8.94 6.20
CA ARG A 101 -9.03 8.77 4.87
C ARG A 101 -8.26 10.01 4.41
N GLN A 102 -8.76 11.20 4.74
CA GLN A 102 -8.08 12.46 4.48
C GLN A 102 -6.79 12.62 5.29
N LYS A 103 -6.78 12.24 6.57
CA LYS A 103 -5.55 12.20 7.41
C LYS A 103 -4.51 11.23 6.85
N LEU A 104 -4.92 10.05 6.42
CA LEU A 104 -4.02 9.05 5.80
C LEU A 104 -3.41 9.56 4.50
N ARG A 105 -4.20 10.24 3.67
CA ARG A 105 -3.72 10.90 2.46
C ARG A 105 -2.69 11.97 2.78
N LEU A 106 -2.96 12.82 3.77
CA LEU A 106 -2.02 13.85 4.21
C LEU A 106 -0.71 13.23 4.70
N ALA A 107 -0.80 12.16 5.52
CA ALA A 107 0.37 11.45 6.01
C ALA A 107 1.25 10.94 4.85
N MET A 108 0.65 10.31 3.83
CA MET A 108 1.40 9.84 2.65
C MET A 108 2.03 10.98 1.84
N GLN A 109 1.47 12.19 1.88
CA GLN A 109 2.00 13.37 1.19
C GLN A 109 3.15 14.04 1.95
N GLU A 110 3.01 14.18 3.27
CA GLU A 110 3.96 14.90 4.12
C GLU A 110 5.11 14.00 4.63
N ALA A 111 4.88 12.69 4.71
CA ALA A 111 5.89 11.72 5.15
C ALA A 111 6.21 10.72 4.01
N PRO A 112 7.09 11.07 3.06
CA PRO A 112 7.48 10.19 1.95
C PRO A 112 8.10 8.87 2.43
N GLU A 113 8.58 8.81 3.68
CA GLU A 113 9.09 7.59 4.31
C GLU A 113 8.04 6.48 4.41
N LEU A 114 6.75 6.82 4.41
CA LEU A 114 5.65 5.85 4.34
C LEU A 114 5.66 5.04 3.04
N LEU A 115 6.20 5.61 1.96
CA LEU A 115 6.23 5.02 0.63
C LEU A 115 7.51 4.21 0.37
N HIS A 116 8.55 4.40 1.17
CA HIS A 116 9.81 3.69 1.02
C HIS A 116 9.63 2.16 1.04
N GLY A 117 10.21 1.50 0.04
CA GLY A 117 10.17 0.05 -0.10
C GLY A 117 8.78 -0.55 -0.41
N THR A 118 7.75 0.28 -0.60
CA THR A 118 6.40 -0.20 -0.97
C THR A 118 6.24 -0.38 -2.47
N GLY A 119 7.03 0.35 -3.26
CA GLY A 119 6.83 0.46 -4.70
C GLY A 119 5.67 1.37 -5.07
N ILE A 120 5.14 2.18 -4.16
CA ILE A 120 4.14 3.23 -4.42
C ILE A 120 4.87 4.57 -4.45
N ASP A 121 4.48 5.47 -5.34
CA ASP A 121 4.95 6.86 -5.41
C ASP A 121 3.76 7.82 -5.50
N GLN A 122 4.01 9.13 -5.39
CA GLN A 122 2.94 10.13 -5.42
C GLN A 122 2.18 10.12 -6.76
N ALA A 123 2.88 9.92 -7.87
CA ALA A 123 2.25 9.87 -9.19
C ALA A 123 1.24 8.71 -9.28
N MET A 124 1.57 7.55 -8.71
CA MET A 124 0.65 6.41 -8.62
C MET A 124 -0.55 6.71 -7.71
N LEU A 125 -0.34 7.36 -6.57
CA LEU A 125 -1.43 7.75 -5.66
C LEU A 125 -2.40 8.73 -6.33
N ASP A 126 -1.89 9.69 -7.08
CA ASP A 126 -2.71 10.65 -7.81
C ASP A 126 -3.43 10.01 -9.01
N TYR A 127 -2.77 9.10 -9.72
CA TYR A 127 -3.38 8.31 -10.80
C TYR A 127 -4.56 7.47 -10.29
N VAL A 128 -4.37 6.72 -9.20
CA VAL A 128 -5.44 5.93 -8.58
C VAL A 128 -6.58 6.83 -8.11
N ARG A 129 -6.27 7.99 -7.50
CA ARG A 129 -7.30 8.94 -7.04
C ARG A 129 -8.16 9.48 -8.18
N ALA A 130 -7.54 9.81 -9.31
CA ALA A 130 -8.26 10.28 -10.48
C ALA A 130 -9.23 9.22 -11.02
N GLY A 131 -8.86 7.93 -10.97
CA GLY A 131 -9.76 6.83 -11.33
C GLY A 131 -10.97 6.68 -10.41
N ILE A 132 -10.86 7.03 -9.12
CA ILE A 132 -11.97 6.98 -8.16
C ILE A 132 -12.95 8.17 -8.38
N SER A 133 -12.42 9.33 -8.75
CA SER A 133 -13.16 10.60 -8.74
C SER A 133 -13.97 10.87 -10.01
N SER A 134 -13.83 10.02 -11.04
CA SER A 134 -14.54 10.18 -12.31
C SER A 134 -15.93 9.56 -12.23
N PRO A 135 -17.02 10.36 -12.30
CA PRO A 135 -18.37 9.82 -12.37
C PRO A 135 -18.56 8.99 -13.65
N THR A 136 -19.32 7.91 -13.52
CA THR A 136 -19.76 7.05 -14.63
C THR A 136 -20.69 7.79 -15.59
#